data_AF-A0A7Z2V4Z5-F1
#
_entry.id   AF-A0A7Z2V4Z5-F1
#
_cell.length_a   1.000
_cell.length_b   1.000
_cell.length_c   1.000
_cell.angle_alpha   90.00
_cell.angle_beta   90.00
_cell.angle_gamma   90.00
#
_symmetry.space_group_name_H-M   'P 1'
#
loop_
_entity.id
_entity.type
_entity.pdbx_description
1 polymer ?
#
loop_
_entity_poly.entity_id
_entity_poly.type
_entity_poly.pdbx_seq_one_letter_code
_entity_poly.pdbx_strand_id
1 'polypeptide(L)'
;MRNALRSIVVVQWIALVGFFVSGSRADQAMDKSGIGDLELWHQWNMAAGICFWSLALLWVAAVLAVVVAEVRSTGDMGGWTALRLNGCRALAVAGPPVFFVLGTVAMLVLNMAGVAL
;
A
#
# COMPACT_ATOMS: atom_id res chain seq x y z
N MET A 1 -16.22 5.25 13.96
CA MET A 1 -15.73 4.49 12.79
C MET A 1 -15.24 5.35 11.62
N ARG A 2 -15.98 6.37 11.16
CA ARG A 2 -15.58 7.18 9.99
C ARG A 2 -14.20 7.85 10.12
N ASN A 3 -13.89 8.40 11.31
CA ASN A 3 -12.59 9.04 11.57
C ASN A 3 -11.44 8.03 11.64
N ALA A 4 -11.66 6.85 12.25
CA ALA A 4 -10.65 5.79 12.32
C ALA A 4 -10.27 5.25 10.93
N LEU A 5 -11.26 4.99 10.06
CA LEU A 5 -11.00 4.58 8.67
C LEU A 5 -10.25 5.65 7.87
N ARG A 6 -10.58 6.93 8.09
CA ARG A 6 -9.87 8.05 7.47
C ARG A 6 -8.40 8.08 7.89
N SER A 7 -8.11 7.90 9.19
CA SER A 7 -6.73 7.83 9.69
C SER A 7 -5.98 6.64 9.10
N ILE A 8 -6.62 5.46 9.01
CA ILE A 8 -6.03 4.26 8.39
C ILE A 8 -5.66 4.54 6.92
N VAL A 9 -6.56 5.17 6.15
CA VAL A 9 -6.29 5.52 4.76
C VAL A 9 -5.13 6.50 4.64
N VAL A 10 -5.04 7.52 5.50
CA VAL A 10 -3.92 8.47 5.50
C VAL A 10 -2.59 7.76 5.81
N VAL A 11 -2.57 6.87 6.81
CA VAL A 11 -1.36 6.12 7.15
C VAL A 11 -0.97 5.14 6.04
N GLN A 12 -1.94 4.51 5.36
CA GLN A 12 -1.69 3.68 4.18
C GLN A 12 -1.06 4.51 3.04
N TRP A 13 -1.52 5.74 2.82
CA TRP A 13 -0.90 6.64 1.84
C TRP A 13 0.54 7.00 2.18
N ILE A 14 0.82 7.30 3.45
CA ILE A 14 2.18 7.61 3.91
C ILE A 14 3.09 6.38 3.72
N ALA A 15 2.62 5.19 4.11
CA ALA A 15 3.36 3.94 3.94
C ALA A 15 3.60 3.62 2.45
N LEU A 16 2.62 3.90 1.58
CA LEU A 16 2.74 3.71 0.14
C LEU A 16 3.81 4.63 -0.45
N VAL A 17 3.77 5.93 -0.12
CA VAL A 17 4.78 6.89 -0.58
C VAL A 17 6.16 6.50 -0.04
N GLY A 18 6.25 6.12 1.23
CA GLY A 18 7.49 5.64 1.85
C GLY A 18 8.06 4.40 1.14
N PHE A 19 7.19 3.46 0.73
CA PHE A 19 7.59 2.28 -0.05
C PHE A 19 8.21 2.66 -1.40
N PHE A 20 7.56 3.54 -2.17
CA PHE A 20 8.09 3.96 -3.48
C PHE A 20 9.38 4.78 -3.37
N VAL A 21 9.45 5.71 -2.42
CA VAL A 21 10.66 6.52 -2.18
C VAL A 21 11.82 5.63 -1.76
N SER A 22 11.58 4.70 -0.83
CA SER A 22 12.63 3.78 -0.37
C SER A 22 13.04 2.80 -1.47
N GLY A 23 12.10 2.32 -2.28
CA GLY A 23 12.39 1.47 -3.43
C GLY A 23 13.21 2.18 -4.51
N SER A 24 12.89 3.43 -4.84
CA SER A 24 13.67 4.25 -5.77
C SER A 24 15.07 4.53 -5.23
N ARG A 25 15.21 4.87 -3.93
CA ARG A 25 16.52 5.06 -3.29
C ARG A 25 17.35 3.76 -3.26
N ALA A 26 16.72 2.62 -3.05
CA ALA A 26 17.38 1.33 -3.13
C ALA A 26 17.87 1.05 -4.56
N ASP A 27 17.04 1.29 -5.57
CA ASP A 27 17.43 1.11 -6.98
C ASP A 27 18.60 2.03 -7.37
N GLN A 28 18.60 3.29 -6.91
CA GLN A 28 19.73 4.20 -7.10
C GLN A 28 21.03 3.76 -6.39
N ALA A 29 20.92 3.13 -5.21
CA ALA A 29 22.07 2.64 -4.46
C ALA A 29 22.71 1.41 -5.12
N MET A 30 21.93 0.65 -5.89
CA MET A 30 22.42 -0.41 -6.77
C MET A 30 22.88 0.20 -8.11
N ASP A 31 24.17 0.51 -8.22
CA ASP A 31 24.71 0.89 -9.53
C ASP A 31 24.56 -0.29 -10.50
N LYS A 32 23.98 -0.06 -11.69
CA LYS A 32 23.73 -1.08 -12.72
C LYS A 32 25.03 -1.71 -13.26
N SER A 33 26.17 -1.14 -12.87
CA SER A 33 27.54 -1.63 -13.10
C SER A 33 27.97 -2.76 -12.16
N GLY A 34 27.22 -3.05 -11.09
CA GLY A 34 27.55 -4.08 -10.09
C GLY A 34 28.46 -3.60 -8.94
N ILE A 35 28.79 -2.30 -8.89
CA ILE A 35 29.57 -1.66 -7.81
C ILE A 35 28.65 -0.81 -6.92
N GLY A 36 27.46 -1.33 -6.61
CA GLY A 36 26.51 -0.63 -5.74
C GLY A 36 26.93 -0.65 -4.27
N ASP A 37 26.53 0.37 -3.52
CA ASP A 37 26.67 0.39 -2.06
C ASP A 37 25.64 -0.57 -1.46
N LEU A 38 26.07 -1.79 -1.16
CA LEU A 38 25.23 -2.86 -0.62
C LEU A 38 24.63 -2.50 0.74
N GLU A 39 25.35 -1.74 1.56
CA GLU A 39 24.89 -1.34 2.89
C GLU A 39 23.76 -0.30 2.75
N LEU A 40 23.96 0.70 1.89
CA LEU A 40 22.93 1.70 1.61
C LEU A 40 21.69 1.07 0.94
N TRP A 41 21.90 0.16 -0.02
CA TRP A 41 20.81 -0.61 -0.62
C TRP A 41 20.04 -1.40 0.44
N HIS A 42 20.74 -2.09 1.34
CA HIS A 42 20.12 -2.89 2.38
C HIS A 42 19.25 -2.04 3.31
N GLN A 43 19.72 -0.86 3.72
CA GLN A 43 18.97 0.06 4.56
C GLN A 43 17.68 0.55 3.89
N TRP A 44 17.76 0.99 2.63
CA TRP A 44 16.58 1.43 1.87
C TRP A 44 15.62 0.27 1.57
N ASN A 45 16.14 -0.92 1.29
CA ASN A 45 15.34 -2.11 1.07
C ASN A 45 14.61 -2.57 2.37
N MET A 46 15.28 -2.48 3.53
CA MET A 46 14.64 -2.70 4.82
C MET A 46 13.53 -1.68 5.09
N ALA A 47 13.77 -0.40 4.80
CA ALA A 47 12.76 0.65 4.95
C ALA A 47 11.53 0.38 4.04
N ALA A 48 11.76 -0.01 2.78
CA ALA A 48 10.69 -0.43 1.88
C ALA A 48 9.93 -1.64 2.45
N GLY A 49 10.64 -2.65 2.97
CA GLY A 49 10.04 -3.81 3.62
C GLY A 49 9.14 -3.43 4.81
N ILE A 50 9.58 -2.52 5.68
CA ILE A 50 8.79 -2.03 6.82
C ILE A 50 7.51 -1.33 6.33
N CYS A 51 7.63 -0.46 5.32
CA CYS A 51 6.48 0.19 4.71
C CYS A 51 5.48 -0.83 4.12
N PHE A 52 5.98 -1.86 3.43
CA PHE A 52 5.15 -2.93 2.87
C PHE A 52 4.39 -3.71 3.94
N TRP A 53 5.09 -4.20 4.97
CA TRP A 53 4.47 -4.99 6.04
C TRP A 53 3.47 -4.16 6.87
N SER A 54 3.77 -2.89 7.11
CA SER A 54 2.84 -1.96 7.79
C SER A 54 1.56 -1.77 6.98
N LEU A 55 1.70 -1.61 5.66
CA LEU A 55 0.57 -1.44 4.74
C LEU A 55 -0.28 -2.72 4.66
N ALA A 56 0.35 -3.89 4.62
CA ALA A 56 -0.32 -5.19 4.66
C ALA A 56 -1.12 -5.40 5.98
N LEU A 57 -0.51 -5.09 7.13
CA LEU A 57 -1.18 -5.19 8.43
C LEU A 57 -2.38 -4.25 8.54
N LEU A 58 -2.21 -2.98 8.13
CA LEU A 58 -3.29 -2.00 8.13
C LEU A 58 -4.42 -2.38 7.18
N TRP A 59 -4.09 -2.99 6.05
CA TRP A 59 -5.09 -3.51 5.11
C TRP A 59 -5.90 -4.65 5.73
N VAL A 60 -5.24 -5.67 6.30
CA VAL A 60 -5.93 -6.78 6.98
C VAL A 60 -6.82 -6.26 8.11
N ALA A 61 -6.32 -5.31 8.92
CA ALA A 61 -7.11 -4.69 9.98
C ALA A 61 -8.34 -3.94 9.43
N ALA A 62 -8.22 -3.25 8.30
CA ALA A 62 -9.34 -2.58 7.65
C ALA A 62 -10.38 -3.57 7.09
N VAL A 63 -9.94 -4.66 6.46
CA VAL A 63 -10.81 -5.73 5.97
C VAL A 63 -11.59 -6.34 7.11
N LEU A 64 -10.91 -6.74 8.20
CA LEU A 64 -11.53 -7.30 9.39
C LEU A 64 -12.54 -6.33 10.02
N ALA A 65 -12.18 -5.04 10.13
CA ALA A 65 -13.09 -4.03 10.68
C ALA A 65 -14.36 -3.86 9.83
N VAL A 66 -14.26 -3.97 8.50
CA VAL A 66 -15.43 -3.93 7.61
C VAL A 66 -16.27 -5.19 7.74
N VAL A 67 -15.65 -6.38 7.74
CA VAL A 67 -16.35 -7.67 7.91
C VAL A 67 -17.10 -7.71 9.24
N VAL A 68 -16.45 -7.34 10.35
CA VAL A 68 -17.08 -7.31 11.68
C VAL A 68 -18.23 -6.30 11.73
N ALA A 69 -18.08 -5.14 11.08
CA ALA A 69 -19.15 -4.15 11.01
C ALA A 69 -20.39 -4.68 10.27
N GLU A 70 -20.16 -5.42 9.19
CA GLU A 70 -21.22 -5.98 8.35
C GLU A 70 -21.95 -7.13 9.05
N VAL A 71 -21.20 -8.07 9.66
CA VAL A 71 -21.76 -9.18 10.44
C VAL A 71 -22.66 -8.67 11.57
N ARG A 72 -22.27 -7.58 12.25
CA ARG A 72 -23.08 -6.96 13.31
C ARG A 72 -24.31 -6.22 12.79
N SER A 73 -24.25 -5.69 11.57
CA SER A 73 -25.31 -4.90 10.95
C SER A 73 -26.44 -5.78 10.44
N THR A 74 -26.10 -6.90 9.82
CA THR A 74 -27.03 -7.60 8.93
C THR A 74 -27.54 -8.90 9.54
N GLY A 75 -26.89 -9.47 10.55
CA GLY A 75 -27.32 -10.73 11.21
C GLY A 75 -27.34 -11.96 10.29
N ASP A 76 -27.13 -11.77 8.99
CA ASP A 76 -27.24 -12.76 7.93
C ASP A 76 -26.01 -12.66 7.03
N MET A 77 -25.25 -13.75 6.95
CA MET A 77 -23.98 -13.85 6.19
C MET A 77 -24.20 -13.99 4.66
N GLY A 78 -25.40 -13.72 4.16
CA GLY A 78 -25.78 -13.96 2.76
C GLY A 78 -25.43 -12.85 1.75
N GLY A 79 -24.89 -11.70 2.20
CA GLY A 79 -24.92 -10.47 1.41
C GLY A 79 -23.58 -9.88 0.95
N TRP A 80 -22.64 -10.67 0.43
CA TRP A 80 -21.44 -10.11 -0.25
C TRP A 80 -21.79 -9.15 -1.40
N THR A 81 -23.02 -9.25 -1.93
CA THR A 81 -23.57 -8.47 -3.04
C THR A 81 -24.15 -7.10 -2.64
N ALA A 82 -24.30 -6.81 -1.35
CA ALA A 82 -24.88 -5.54 -0.88
C ALA A 82 -23.85 -4.60 -0.24
N LEU A 83 -22.55 -4.74 -0.56
CA LEU A 83 -21.52 -3.80 -0.15
C LEU A 83 -21.71 -2.45 -0.86
N ARG A 84 -22.68 -1.64 -0.39
CA ARG A 84 -22.64 -0.19 -0.47
C ARG A 84 -21.48 0.30 0.40
N LEU A 85 -20.27 0.02 -0.07
CA LEU A 85 -19.06 0.54 0.52
C LEU A 85 -19.06 2.05 0.32
N ASN A 86 -19.26 2.80 1.41
CA ASN A 86 -18.89 4.20 1.45
C ASN A 86 -17.45 4.34 0.92
N GLY A 87 -17.14 5.41 0.16
CA GLY A 87 -15.84 5.56 -0.52
C GLY A 87 -14.62 5.27 0.34
N CYS A 88 -14.63 5.63 1.63
CA CYS A 88 -13.54 5.31 2.56
C CYS A 88 -13.38 3.82 2.88
N ARG A 89 -14.48 3.05 2.92
CA ARG A 89 -14.40 1.59 3.13
C ARG A 89 -13.92 0.90 1.85
N ALA A 90 -14.39 1.35 0.69
CA ALA A 90 -13.90 0.85 -0.60
C ALA A 90 -12.40 1.12 -0.75
N LEU A 91 -11.94 2.33 -0.43
CA LEU A 91 -10.53 2.69 -0.45
C LEU A 91 -9.70 1.90 0.57
N ALA A 92 -10.20 1.64 1.77
CA ALA A 92 -9.43 0.89 2.77
C ALA A 92 -9.27 -0.61 2.40
N VAL A 93 -10.23 -1.18 1.66
CA VAL A 93 -10.24 -2.60 1.26
C VAL A 93 -9.62 -2.83 -0.12
N ALA A 94 -9.99 -2.02 -1.12
CA ALA A 94 -9.51 -2.13 -2.49
C ALA A 94 -8.32 -1.21 -2.82
N GLY A 95 -8.04 -0.22 -1.97
CA GLY A 95 -6.91 0.69 -2.16
C GLY A 95 -5.58 -0.03 -2.21
N PRO A 96 -5.19 -0.82 -1.20
CA PRO A 96 -3.87 -1.45 -1.18
C PRO A 96 -3.53 -2.28 -2.44
N PRO A 97 -4.41 -3.15 -2.97
CA PRO A 97 -4.15 -3.83 -4.25
C PRO A 97 -4.09 -2.89 -5.45
N VAL A 98 -5.03 -1.93 -5.55
CA VAL A 98 -5.08 -0.98 -6.67
C VAL A 98 -3.85 -0.07 -6.69
N PHE A 99 -3.40 0.38 -5.54
CA PHE A 99 -2.20 1.20 -5.39
C PHE A 99 -0.93 0.43 -5.73
N PHE A 100 -0.87 -0.86 -5.42
CA PHE A 100 0.24 -1.72 -5.84
C PHE A 100 0.32 -1.81 -7.36
N VAL A 101 -0.82 -2.06 -8.03
CA VAL A 101 -0.88 -2.13 -9.50
C VAL A 101 -0.54 -0.78 -10.12
N LEU A 102 -1.19 0.30 -9.69
CA LEU A 102 -0.98 1.64 -10.23
C LEU A 102 0.45 2.13 -10.01
N GLY A 103 1.02 1.90 -8.83
CA GLY A 103 2.38 2.31 -8.54
C GLY A 103 3.43 1.48 -9.28
N THR A 104 3.19 0.19 -9.51
CA THR A 104 4.03 -0.64 -10.40
C THR A 104 3.97 -0.14 -11.84
N VAL A 105 2.77 0.17 -12.34
CA VAL A 105 2.59 0.74 -13.69
C VAL A 105 3.26 2.10 -13.81
N ALA A 106 3.11 2.98 -12.80
CA ALA A 106 3.75 4.30 -12.78
C ALA A 106 5.27 4.20 -12.79
N MET A 107 5.86 3.33 -11.96
CA MET A 107 7.29 3.02 -11.97
C MET A 107 7.74 2.56 -13.36
N LEU A 108 6.98 1.65 -14.00
CA LEU A 108 7.32 1.11 -15.31
C LEU A 108 7.27 2.19 -16.40
N VAL A 109 6.25 3.05 -16.39
CA VAL A 109 6.10 4.18 -17.31
C VAL A 109 7.23 5.20 -17.14
N LEU A 110 7.58 5.55 -15.91
CA LEU A 110 8.66 6.51 -15.62
C LEU A 110 10.02 5.97 -16.05
N ASN A 111 10.26 4.67 -15.85
CA ASN A 111 11.49 4.00 -16.29
C ASN A 111 11.58 3.95 -17.84
N MET A 112 10.47 3.67 -18.52
CA MET A 112 10.41 3.73 -20.01
C MET A 112 10.58 5.15 -20.56
N ALA A 113 10.14 6.17 -19.81
CA ALA A 113 10.28 7.57 -20.20
C ALA A 113 11.71 8.12 -20.01
N GLY A 114 12.64 7.32 -19.49
CA GLY A 114 14.02 7.75 -19.20
C GLY A 114 14.12 8.77 -18.06
N VAL A 115 13.05 8.94 -17.29
CA VAL A 115 13.05 9.80 -16.11
C VAL A 115 13.61 8.99 -14.95
N ALA A 116 14.91 9.16 -14.69
CA ALA A 116 15.50 8.71 -13.44
C ALA A 116 14.86 9.53 -12.30
N LEU A 117 13.93 8.90 -11.59
CA LEU A 117 13.37 9.37 -10.31
C LEU A 117 14.47 9.34 -9.25
#